data_AF-A0A7L3V8W7-F1
#
_entry.id   AF-A0A7L3V8W7-F1
#
_cell.length_a   1.000
_cell.length_b   1.000
_cell.length_c   1.000
_cell.angle_alpha   90.00
_cell.angle_beta   90.00
_cell.angle_gamma   90.00
#
_symmetry.space_group_name_H-M   'P 1'
#
loop_
_entity.id
_entity.type
_entity.pdbx_description
1 polymer ?
#
loop_
_entity_poly.entity_id
_entity_poly.type
_entity_poly.pdbx_seq_one_letter_code
_entity_poly.pdbx_strand_id
1 'polypeptide(L)'
;SRAAAYSKLGNYAGAVRDCERAIGIDPSYSKAYGRMGLALSSLNKHTEAVVYYKKALELDPDNETYKSNLKIAEQKMKETPSPTSGPGGFDLAGLLNNPGFMSMASNLMNNPQVQQLMSGMISGGHNAMGATGSSPSTNDLASLIQAGQQFAQQMQQQNPELIEQLRSQIRSRTPSASNEEQQE
;
A
#
# COMPACT_ATOMS: atom_id res chain seq x y z
N SER A 1 -14.49 -13.82 22.45
CA SER A 1 -15.39 -12.66 22.37
C SER A 1 -14.65 -11.48 21.78
N ARG A 2 -15.33 -10.60 21.03
CA ARG A 2 -14.77 -9.37 20.46
C ARG A 2 -14.05 -8.51 21.52
N ALA A 3 -14.57 -8.49 22.74
CA ALA A 3 -13.95 -7.82 23.90
C ALA A 3 -12.53 -8.35 24.19
N ALA A 4 -12.33 -9.67 24.25
CA ALA A 4 -11.00 -10.25 24.52
C ALA A 4 -9.98 -9.94 23.42
N ALA A 5 -10.40 -9.82 22.16
CA ALA A 5 -9.53 -9.42 21.06
C ALA A 5 -9.12 -7.94 21.17
N TYR A 6 -10.07 -7.04 21.45
CA TYR A 6 -9.77 -5.62 21.68
C TYR A 6 -8.88 -5.39 22.91
N SER A 7 -9.11 -6.13 24.01
CA SER A 7 -8.24 -6.06 25.20
C SER A 7 -6.81 -6.51 24.90
N LYS A 8 -6.63 -7.57 24.11
CA LYS A 8 -5.30 -8.02 23.68
C LYS A 8 -4.62 -6.99 22.78
N LEU A 9 -5.32 -6.46 21.77
CA LEU A 9 -4.79 -5.42 20.88
C LEU A 9 -4.39 -4.15 21.64
N GLY A 10 -5.22 -3.70 22.59
CA GLY A 10 -4.91 -2.56 23.45
C GLY A 10 -3.66 -2.81 24.32
N ASN A 11 -3.47 -4.03 24.80
CA ASN A 11 -2.29 -4.42 25.56
C ASN A 11 -1.02 -4.41 24.69
N TYR A 12 -1.09 -4.92 23.45
CA TYR A 12 0.04 -4.87 22.53
C TYR A 12 0.41 -3.45 22.10
N ALA A 13 -0.57 -2.57 21.87
CA ALA A 13 -0.31 -1.16 21.59
C ALA A 13 0.35 -0.44 22.79
N GLY A 14 -0.08 -0.75 24.01
CA GLY A 14 0.59 -0.29 25.24
C GLY A 14 2.03 -0.79 25.34
N ALA A 15 2.25 -2.09 25.07
CA ALA A 15 3.57 -2.71 25.09
C ALA A 15 4.54 -2.06 24.09
N VAL A 16 4.05 -1.66 22.90
CA VAL A 16 4.85 -0.90 21.92
C VAL A 16 5.35 0.41 22.54
N ARG A 17 4.46 1.21 23.14
CA ARG A 17 4.84 2.50 23.75
C ARG A 17 5.84 2.34 24.90
N ASP A 18 5.67 1.31 25.71
CA ASP A 18 6.60 1.01 26.81
C ASP A 18 7.97 0.57 26.28
N CYS A 19 8.00 -0.21 25.18
CA CYS A 19 9.25 -0.58 24.52
C CYS A 19 9.95 0.63 23.88
N GLU A 20 9.21 1.53 23.23
CA GLU A 20 9.76 2.79 22.68
C GLU A 20 10.42 3.63 23.78
N ARG A 21 9.75 3.77 24.93
CA ARG A 21 10.34 4.47 26.09
C ARG A 21 11.59 3.75 26.59
N ALA A 22 11.55 2.43 26.72
CA ALA A 22 12.69 1.65 27.20
C ALA A 22 13.91 1.78 26.26
N ILE A 23 13.68 1.75 24.93
CA ILE A 23 14.72 1.96 23.92
C ILE A 23 15.27 3.40 23.97
N GLY A 24 14.40 4.38 24.21
CA GLY A 24 14.83 5.78 24.37
C GLY A 24 15.67 6.02 25.63
N ILE A 25 15.48 5.23 26.68
CA ILE A 25 16.29 5.29 27.91
C ILE A 25 17.59 4.50 27.76
N ASP A 26 17.51 3.29 27.21
CA ASP A 26 18.65 2.41 26.98
C ASP A 26 18.57 1.77 25.58
N PRO A 27 19.28 2.35 24.59
CA PRO A 27 19.35 1.82 23.24
C PRO A 27 20.06 0.47 23.12
N SER A 28 20.77 0.01 24.17
CA SER A 28 21.46 -1.28 24.21
C SER A 28 20.62 -2.39 24.85
N TYR A 29 19.39 -2.07 25.30
CA TYR A 29 18.54 -3.02 25.99
C TYR A 29 17.85 -4.01 25.02
N SER A 30 18.54 -5.10 24.70
CA SER A 30 18.09 -6.15 23.74
C SER A 30 16.67 -6.65 23.99
N LYS A 31 16.28 -6.81 25.27
CA LYS A 31 14.94 -7.27 25.67
C LYS A 31 13.82 -6.31 25.26
N ALA A 32 14.07 -4.99 25.21
CA ALA A 32 13.07 -4.04 24.71
C ALA A 32 12.82 -4.23 23.22
N TYR A 33 13.87 -4.40 22.41
CA TYR A 33 13.73 -4.70 20.98
C TYR A 33 13.02 -6.05 20.74
N GLY A 34 13.35 -7.09 21.50
CA GLY A 34 12.66 -8.38 21.41
C GLY A 34 11.17 -8.31 21.77
N ARG A 35 10.81 -7.54 22.80
CA ARG A 35 9.41 -7.32 23.21
C ARG A 35 8.65 -6.45 22.21
N MET A 36 9.31 -5.46 21.62
CA MET A 36 8.76 -4.63 20.55
C MET A 36 8.40 -5.48 19.33
N GLY A 37 9.32 -6.34 18.89
CA GLY A 37 9.06 -7.29 17.80
C GLY A 37 7.87 -8.21 18.08
N LEU A 38 7.71 -8.67 19.33
CA LEU A 38 6.59 -9.54 19.73
C LEU A 38 5.26 -8.79 19.71
N ALA A 39 5.22 -7.58 20.26
CA ALA A 39 4.02 -6.75 20.25
C ALA A 39 3.60 -6.41 18.83
N LEU A 40 4.54 -6.02 17.97
CA LEU A 40 4.29 -5.74 16.55
C LEU A 40 3.81 -6.97 15.78
N SER A 41 4.41 -8.14 16.02
CA SER A 41 3.95 -9.40 15.41
C SER A 41 2.52 -9.75 15.84
N SER A 42 2.17 -9.48 17.10
CA SER A 42 0.81 -9.68 17.62
C SER A 42 -0.21 -8.68 17.06
N LEU A 43 0.27 -7.55 16.53
CA LEU A 43 -0.52 -6.54 15.80
C LEU A 43 -0.54 -6.81 14.28
N ASN A 44 -0.06 -7.96 13.81
CA ASN A 44 0.12 -8.32 12.39
C ASN A 44 1.08 -7.40 11.61
N LYS A 45 1.90 -6.60 12.30
CA LYS A 45 2.93 -5.73 11.70
C LYS A 45 4.24 -6.50 11.54
N HIS A 46 4.22 -7.56 10.73
CA HIS A 46 5.35 -8.51 10.63
C HIS A 46 6.61 -7.89 10.04
N THR A 47 6.49 -6.97 9.06
CA THR A 47 7.64 -6.26 8.47
C THR A 47 8.39 -5.43 9.52
N GLU A 48 7.66 -4.67 10.34
CA GLU A 48 8.25 -3.89 11.43
C GLU A 48 8.86 -4.83 12.49
N ALA A 49 8.16 -5.90 12.85
CA ALA A 49 8.63 -6.86 13.84
C ALA A 49 10.00 -7.49 13.47
N VAL A 50 10.22 -7.82 12.19
CA VAL A 50 11.49 -8.35 11.68
C VAL A 50 12.65 -7.40 11.97
N VAL A 51 12.47 -6.09 11.77
CA VAL A 51 13.51 -5.07 12.03
C VAL A 51 13.91 -5.09 13.50
N TYR A 52 12.94 -5.09 14.41
CA TYR A 52 13.21 -5.08 15.85
C TYR A 52 13.82 -6.39 16.35
N TYR A 53 13.42 -7.55 15.81
CA TYR A 53 14.07 -8.82 16.16
C TYR A 53 15.52 -8.90 15.66
N LYS A 54 15.81 -8.39 14.46
CA LYS A 54 17.19 -8.28 13.97
C LYS A 54 18.03 -7.40 14.87
N LYS A 55 17.49 -6.24 15.30
CA LYS A 55 18.19 -5.36 16.23
C LYS A 55 18.42 -6.01 17.60
N ALA A 56 17.45 -6.79 18.09
CA ALA A 56 17.61 -7.56 19.33
C ALA A 56 18.74 -8.60 19.21
N LEU A 57 18.85 -9.27 18.06
CA LEU A 57 19.92 -10.23 17.76
C LEU A 57 21.28 -9.58 17.49
N GLU A 58 21.35 -8.33 17.03
CA GLU A 58 22.60 -7.58 16.98
C GLU A 58 23.17 -7.34 18.39
N LEU A 59 22.29 -7.16 19.39
CA LEU A 59 22.66 -6.91 20.78
C LEU A 59 22.85 -8.21 21.58
N ASP A 60 22.09 -9.25 21.26
CA ASP A 60 22.14 -10.57 21.91
C ASP A 60 22.02 -11.69 20.85
N PRO A 61 23.12 -12.03 20.16
CA PRO A 61 23.11 -12.97 19.02
C PRO A 61 22.74 -14.41 19.38
N ASP A 62 22.96 -14.80 20.64
CA ASP A 62 22.75 -16.17 21.11
C ASP A 62 21.33 -16.42 21.62
N ASN A 63 20.47 -15.40 21.53
CA ASN A 63 19.10 -15.50 22.01
C ASN A 63 18.20 -16.31 21.06
N GLU A 64 18.02 -17.60 21.37
CA GLU A 64 17.18 -18.52 20.60
C GLU A 64 15.71 -18.06 20.50
N THR A 65 15.21 -17.32 21.48
CA THR A 65 13.83 -16.79 21.43
C THR A 65 13.69 -15.75 20.31
N TYR A 66 14.69 -14.86 20.14
CA TYR A 66 14.66 -13.87 19.07
C TYR A 66 14.81 -14.52 17.70
N LYS A 67 15.67 -15.54 17.56
CA LYS A 67 15.81 -16.31 16.31
C LYS A 67 14.50 -16.98 15.91
N SER A 68 13.86 -17.67 16.85
CA SER A 68 12.59 -18.35 16.64
C SER A 68 11.49 -17.37 16.22
N ASN A 69 11.34 -16.27 16.97
CA ASN A 69 10.33 -15.27 16.69
C ASN A 69 10.58 -14.50 15.38
N LEU A 70 11.84 -14.23 15.04
CA LEU A 70 12.24 -13.66 13.76
C LEU A 70 11.80 -14.57 12.61
N LYS A 71 12.10 -15.86 12.68
CA LYS A 71 11.71 -16.84 11.66
C LYS A 71 10.19 -16.88 11.46
N ILE A 72 9.43 -16.86 12.56
CA ILE A 72 7.96 -16.81 12.50
C ILE A 72 7.48 -15.51 11.83
N ALA A 73 8.07 -14.37 12.19
CA ALA A 73 7.71 -13.08 11.60
C ALA A 73 8.05 -13.02 10.10
N GLU A 74 9.21 -13.54 9.68
CA GLU A 74 9.61 -13.63 8.28
C GLU A 74 8.70 -14.56 7.47
N GLN A 75 8.28 -15.69 8.05
CA GLN A 75 7.34 -16.59 7.40
C GLN A 75 5.98 -15.90 7.20
N LYS A 76 5.46 -15.24 8.24
CA LYS A 76 4.19 -14.49 8.14
C LYS A 76 4.27 -13.29 7.19
N MET A 77 5.44 -12.66 7.06
CA MET A 77 5.69 -11.62 6.05
C MET A 77 5.67 -12.18 4.61
N LYS A 78 6.09 -13.43 4.40
CA LYS A 78 6.04 -14.11 3.09
C LYS A 78 4.64 -14.64 2.77
N GLU A 79 3.92 -15.10 3.79
CA GLU A 79 2.55 -15.63 3.68
C GLU A 79 1.49 -14.53 3.57
N THR A 80 1.82 -13.30 3.95
CA THR A 80 1.00 -12.14 3.60
C THR A 80 1.37 -11.73 2.17
N PRO A 81 0.49 -11.95 1.16
CA PRO A 81 0.74 -11.36 -0.16
C PRO A 81 0.86 -9.86 0.05
N SER A 82 2.03 -9.33 -0.32
CA SER A 82 2.47 -7.96 -0.09
C SER A 82 1.31 -6.98 -0.23
N PRO A 83 1.00 -6.15 0.79
CA PRO A 83 0.27 -4.94 0.51
C PRO A 83 1.27 -4.06 -0.24
N THR A 84 1.11 -3.91 -1.55
CA THR A 84 1.55 -2.68 -2.21
C THR A 84 0.84 -1.55 -1.46
N SER A 85 1.44 -1.05 -0.38
CA SER A 85 0.85 -0.02 0.46
C SER A 85 1.94 0.75 1.20
N GLY A 86 2.60 1.63 0.46
CA GLY A 86 2.68 3.00 0.97
C GLY A 86 1.26 3.55 1.17
N PRO A 87 1.06 4.59 1.97
CA PRO A 87 -0.27 5.13 2.24
C PRO A 87 -0.87 5.64 0.91
N GLY A 88 -1.81 4.89 0.33
CA GLY A 88 -2.29 5.06 -1.06
C GLY A 88 -2.21 3.81 -1.95
N GLY A 89 -1.79 2.67 -1.38
CA GLY A 89 -1.54 1.41 -2.06
C GLY A 89 -2.64 0.84 -2.95
N PHE A 90 -2.47 0.97 -4.26
CA PHE A 90 -3.16 0.19 -5.28
C PHE A 90 -2.77 -1.30 -5.11
N ASP A 91 -3.74 -2.16 -4.80
CA ASP A 91 -3.53 -3.61 -4.71
C ASP A 91 -3.52 -4.21 -6.12
N LEU A 92 -2.35 -4.28 -6.74
CA LEU A 92 -2.20 -4.87 -8.07
C LEU A 92 -2.50 -6.38 -8.05
N ALA A 93 -2.22 -7.08 -6.95
CA ALA A 93 -2.51 -8.51 -6.84
C ALA A 93 -4.03 -8.76 -6.77
N GLY A 94 -4.76 -7.94 -6.01
CA GLY A 94 -6.22 -7.94 -5.97
C GLY A 94 -6.86 -7.52 -7.30
N LEU A 95 -6.24 -6.60 -8.04
CA LEU A 95 -6.65 -6.22 -9.39
C LEU A 95 -6.46 -7.37 -10.39
N LEU A 96 -5.31 -8.04 -10.38
CA LEU A 96 -5.03 -9.16 -11.28
C LEU A 96 -5.96 -10.36 -11.03
N ASN A 97 -6.44 -10.52 -9.80
CA ASN A 97 -7.40 -11.57 -9.45
C ASN A 97 -8.87 -11.12 -9.60
N ASN A 98 -9.12 -9.88 -10.05
CA ASN A 98 -10.47 -9.37 -10.28
C ASN A 98 -10.90 -9.61 -11.74
N PRO A 99 -11.92 -10.45 -12.00
CA PRO A 99 -12.36 -10.76 -13.36
C PRO A 99 -12.87 -9.53 -14.14
N GLY A 100 -13.40 -8.52 -13.44
CA GLY A 100 -13.81 -7.25 -14.07
C GLY A 100 -12.61 -6.43 -14.56
N PHE A 101 -11.52 -6.42 -13.79
CA PHE A 101 -10.27 -5.78 -14.21
C PHE A 101 -9.60 -6.54 -15.34
N MET A 102 -9.55 -7.88 -15.28
CA MET A 102 -9.00 -8.72 -16.35
C MET A 102 -9.74 -8.50 -17.67
N SER A 103 -11.07 -8.35 -17.62
CA SER A 103 -11.90 -8.05 -18.80
C SER A 103 -11.63 -6.64 -19.35
N MET A 104 -11.49 -5.65 -18.48
CA MET A 104 -11.12 -4.28 -18.87
C MET A 104 -9.71 -4.22 -19.49
N ALA A 105 -8.74 -4.90 -18.88
CA ALA A 105 -7.36 -4.99 -19.39
C ALA A 105 -7.31 -5.71 -20.75
N SER A 106 -8.10 -6.77 -20.91
CA SER A 106 -8.25 -7.48 -22.20
C SER A 106 -8.88 -6.58 -23.27
N ASN A 107 -9.92 -5.82 -22.93
CA ASN A 107 -10.55 -4.87 -23.86
C ASN A 107 -9.60 -3.73 -24.26
N LEU A 108 -8.77 -3.25 -23.34
CA LEU A 108 -7.72 -2.28 -23.63
C LEU A 108 -6.62 -2.87 -24.51
N MET A 109 -6.15 -4.09 -24.24
CA MET A 109 -5.17 -4.76 -25.10
C MET A 109 -5.72 -5.09 -26.49
N ASN A 110 -7.03 -5.30 -26.62
CA ASN A 110 -7.70 -5.46 -27.92
C ASN A 110 -8.04 -4.12 -28.60
N ASN A 111 -7.78 -2.98 -27.95
CA ASN A 111 -8.01 -1.68 -28.56
C ASN A 111 -6.84 -1.33 -29.51
N PRO A 112 -7.10 -1.13 -30.82
CA PRO A 112 -6.04 -0.82 -31.80
C PRO A 112 -5.25 0.44 -31.46
N GLN A 113 -5.84 1.41 -30.74
CA GLN A 113 -5.15 2.63 -30.31
C GLN A 113 -4.11 2.34 -29.20
N VAL A 114 -4.44 1.44 -28.27
CA VAL A 114 -3.52 1.00 -27.21
C VAL A 114 -2.41 0.14 -27.79
N GLN A 115 -2.72 -0.71 -28.78
CA GLN A 115 -1.73 -1.48 -29.52
C GLN A 115 -0.75 -0.58 -30.29
N GLN A 116 -1.21 0.51 -30.90
CA GLN A 116 -0.36 1.49 -31.57
C GLN A 116 0.55 2.22 -30.58
N LEU A 117 0.04 2.59 -29.40
CA LEU A 117 0.83 3.21 -28.34
C LEU A 117 1.93 2.26 -27.81
N MET A 118 1.59 0.99 -27.58
CA MET A 118 2.54 -0.03 -27.13
C MET A 118 3.58 -0.35 -28.21
N SER A 119 3.15 -0.42 -29.47
CA SER A 119 4.03 -0.59 -30.62
C SER A 119 4.99 0.59 -30.76
N GLY A 120 4.55 1.82 -30.49
CA GLY A 120 5.44 3.00 -30.45
C GLY A 120 6.51 2.92 -29.37
N MET A 121 6.18 2.41 -28.19
CA MET A 121 7.17 2.21 -27.10
C MET A 121 8.13 1.04 -27.36
N ILE A 122 7.64 -0.08 -27.91
CA ILE A 122 8.46 -1.25 -28.22
C ILE A 122 9.35 -0.99 -29.46
N SER A 123 8.83 -0.26 -30.45
CA SER A 123 9.57 0.15 -31.65
C SER A 123 10.58 1.27 -31.36
N GLY A 124 10.28 2.16 -30.41
CA GLY A 124 11.22 3.18 -29.92
C GLY A 124 12.30 2.67 -28.95
N GLY A 125 12.27 1.38 -28.59
CA GLY A 125 13.05 0.79 -27.50
C GLY A 125 14.18 -0.17 -27.91
N HIS A 126 14.70 -0.10 -29.13
CA HIS A 126 15.98 -0.77 -29.45
C HIS A 126 17.16 0.12 -29.06
N ASN A 127 17.31 0.36 -27.76
CA ASN A 127 18.60 0.30 -27.06
C ASN A 127 18.42 0.64 -25.57
N ALA A 128 19.09 -0.16 -24.75
CA ALA A 128 19.43 0.10 -23.36
C ALA A 128 18.31 -0.04 -22.32
N MET A 129 18.04 -1.31 -21.97
CA MET A 129 18.11 -1.68 -20.56
C MET A 129 19.38 -1.08 -19.94
N GLY A 130 19.23 -0.01 -19.16
CA GLY A 130 20.30 0.54 -18.32
C GLY A 130 20.55 2.03 -18.54
N ALA A 131 19.75 2.89 -17.91
CA ALA A 131 20.22 4.12 -17.30
C ALA A 131 19.06 4.80 -16.54
N THR A 132 19.20 4.85 -15.23
CA THR A 132 18.48 5.76 -14.34
C THR A 132 18.72 7.22 -14.77
N GLY A 133 17.66 8.02 -14.93
CA GLY A 133 17.74 9.45 -14.63
C GLY A 133 17.56 10.49 -15.75
N SER A 134 16.80 10.25 -16.82
CA SER A 134 16.40 11.35 -17.73
C SER A 134 15.00 11.87 -17.40
N SER A 135 14.91 13.18 -17.13
CA SER A 135 13.70 13.94 -16.88
C SER A 135 12.59 13.67 -17.90
N PRO A 136 11.31 13.67 -17.50
CA PRO A 136 10.19 13.46 -18.42
C PRO A 136 10.21 14.56 -19.49
N SER A 137 10.24 14.17 -20.76
CA SER A 137 10.23 15.10 -21.88
C SER A 137 8.83 15.69 -22.03
N THR A 138 8.71 16.94 -22.48
CA THR A 138 7.40 17.62 -22.63
C THR A 138 6.41 16.89 -23.56
N ASN A 139 6.93 16.05 -24.45
CA ASN A 139 6.13 15.17 -25.31
C ASN A 139 5.47 14.01 -24.53
N ASP A 140 6.09 13.54 -23.45
CA ASP A 140 5.52 12.51 -22.56
C ASP A 140 4.32 13.06 -21.80
N LEU A 141 4.36 14.35 -21.43
CA LEU A 141 3.24 14.99 -20.74
C LEU A 141 2.06 15.26 -21.67
N ALA A 142 2.31 15.72 -22.90
CA ALA A 142 1.24 15.97 -23.88
C ALA A 142 0.53 14.67 -24.28
N SER A 143 1.29 13.60 -24.52
CA SER A 143 0.74 12.27 -24.80
C SER A 143 -0.03 11.69 -23.60
N LEU A 144 0.44 11.92 -22.38
CA LEU A 144 -0.27 11.54 -21.16
C LEU A 144 -1.59 12.30 -20.99
N ILE A 145 -1.61 13.62 -21.25
CA ILE A 145 -2.84 14.43 -21.18
C ILE A 145 -3.87 13.92 -22.19
N GLN A 146 -3.43 13.63 -23.42
CA GLN A 146 -4.32 13.14 -24.47
C GLN A 146 -4.85 11.73 -24.17
N ALA A 147 -4.00 10.83 -23.68
CA ALA A 147 -4.42 9.51 -23.20
C ALA A 147 -5.42 9.63 -22.04
N GLY A 148 -5.21 10.56 -21.11
CA GLY A 148 -6.13 10.84 -20.01
C GLY A 148 -7.50 11.33 -20.49
N GLN A 149 -7.53 12.19 -21.51
CA GLN A 149 -8.79 12.64 -22.12
C GLN A 149 -9.55 11.52 -22.83
N GLN A 150 -8.86 10.67 -23.59
CA GLN A 150 -9.50 9.53 -24.25
C GLN A 150 -10.00 8.49 -23.25
N PHE A 151 -9.25 8.24 -22.19
CA PHE A 151 -9.69 7.37 -21.10
C PHE A 151 -10.96 7.89 -20.43
N ALA A 152 -11.03 9.20 -20.14
CA ALA A 152 -12.23 9.83 -19.58
C ALA A 152 -13.45 9.68 -20.51
N GLN A 153 -13.26 9.81 -21.82
CA GLN A 153 -14.34 9.62 -22.80
C GLN A 153 -14.81 8.16 -22.86
N GLN A 154 -13.89 7.20 -22.82
CA GLN A 154 -14.23 5.77 -22.84
C GLN A 154 -14.94 5.35 -21.54
N MET A 155 -14.51 5.89 -20.39
CA MET A 155 -15.18 5.69 -19.09
C MET A 155 -16.62 6.19 -19.09
N GLN A 156 -16.91 7.32 -19.72
CA GLN A 156 -18.28 7.83 -19.88
C GLN A 156 -19.17 6.93 -20.73
N GLN A 157 -18.60 6.29 -21.76
CA GLN A 157 -19.37 5.44 -22.69
C GLN A 157 -19.61 4.03 -22.15
N GLN A 158 -18.62 3.44 -21.47
CA GLN A 158 -18.69 2.04 -21.05
C GLN A 158 -19.23 1.86 -19.63
N ASN A 159 -19.03 2.81 -18.71
CA ASN A 159 -19.41 2.65 -17.31
C ASN A 159 -20.04 3.95 -16.72
N PRO A 160 -21.29 4.28 -17.09
CA PRO A 160 -21.98 5.47 -16.58
C PRO A 160 -22.20 5.43 -15.05
N GLU A 161 -22.38 4.25 -14.45
CA GLU A 161 -22.53 4.12 -12.99
C GLU A 161 -21.28 4.53 -12.21
N LEU A 162 -20.09 4.31 -12.77
CA LEU A 162 -18.82 4.68 -12.12
C LEU A 162 -18.65 6.21 -12.07
N ILE A 163 -19.13 6.92 -13.09
CA ILE A 163 -19.18 8.39 -13.11
C ILE A 163 -20.16 8.90 -12.04
N GLU A 164 -21.33 8.27 -11.91
CA GLU A 164 -22.34 8.64 -10.91
C GLU A 164 -21.81 8.41 -9.48
N GLN A 165 -21.09 7.32 -9.26
CA GLN A 165 -20.39 7.04 -8.00
C GLN A 165 -19.29 8.06 -7.70
N LEU A 166 -18.48 8.45 -8.68
CA LEU A 166 -17.47 9.50 -8.50
C LEU A 166 -18.12 10.85 -8.17
N ARG A 167 -19.20 11.20 -8.87
CA ARG A 167 -19.94 12.46 -8.69
C ARG A 167 -20.61 12.52 -7.30
N SER A 168 -21.19 11.42 -6.85
CA SER A 168 -21.76 11.31 -5.51
C SER A 168 -20.69 11.34 -4.41
N GLN A 169 -19.50 10.79 -4.65
CA GLN A 169 -18.36 10.91 -3.73
C GLN A 169 -17.82 12.34 -3.64
N ILE A 170 -17.77 13.08 -4.75
CA ILE A 170 -17.38 14.49 -4.74
C ILE A 170 -18.44 15.33 -4.01
N ARG A 171 -19.73 15.08 -4.28
CA ARG A 171 -20.84 15.79 -3.62
C ARG A 171 -20.92 15.50 -2.11
N SER A 172 -20.65 14.28 -1.69
CA SER A 172 -20.59 13.92 -0.25
C SER A 172 -19.35 14.47 0.45
N ARG A 173 -18.30 14.88 -0.29
CA ARG A 173 -17.11 15.54 0.24
C ARG A 173 -17.17 17.07 0.22
N THR A 174 -18.11 17.68 -0.49
CA THR A 174 -18.45 19.09 -0.32
C THR A 174 -19.56 19.21 0.73
N PRO A 175 -19.25 19.52 2.01
CA PRO A 175 -20.31 19.89 2.93
C PRO A 175 -21.02 21.13 2.36
N SER A 176 -22.35 21.09 2.33
CA SER A 176 -23.18 22.26 2.07
C SER A 176 -22.72 23.39 2.99
N ALA A 177 -22.00 24.36 2.43
CA ALA A 177 -21.87 25.66 3.04
C ALA A 177 -23.22 26.36 2.85
N SER A 178 -24.09 26.25 3.85
CA SER A 178 -25.06 27.26 4.30
C SER A 178 -25.76 26.73 5.55
N ASN A 179 -25.19 27.14 6.69
CA ASN A 179 -25.84 27.18 7.98
C ASN A 179 -26.94 28.27 7.98
N GLU A 180 -27.73 28.25 9.07
CA GLU A 180 -28.52 29.36 9.64
C GLU A 180 -30.00 29.48 9.24
N GLU A 181 -30.87 28.96 10.13
CA GLU A 181 -32.00 29.65 10.80
C GLU A 181 -32.81 28.55 11.52
N GLN A 182 -32.32 28.01 12.65
CA GLN A 182 -32.64 28.42 14.02
C GLN A 182 -34.09 28.88 14.27
N GLN A 183 -34.84 27.95 14.89
CA GLN A 183 -35.76 28.14 16.01
C GLN A 183 -36.86 29.20 15.88
N GLU A 184 -38.10 28.73 15.83
CA GLU A 184 -39.10 28.93 16.91
C GLU A 184 -40.00 27.69 17.03
#